data_AF-A0A117SSA3-F1
#
_entry.id   AF-A0A117SSA3-F1
#
_cell.length_a   1.000
_cell.length_b   1.000
_cell.length_c   1.000
_cell.angle_alpha   90.00
_cell.angle_beta   90.00
_cell.angle_gamma   90.00
#
_symmetry.space_group_name_H-M   'P 1'
#
loop_
_entity.id
_entity.type
_entity.pdbx_description
1 polymer ?
#
loop_
_entity_poly.entity_id
_entity_poly.type
_entity_poly.pdbx_seq_one_letter_code
_entity_poly.pdbx_strand_id
1 'polypeptide(L)' 'MKNITVDLVNDVIETIYKLKRQEVMTSEEIQEFLRRARPDITEAEIRKALMVLELHGRIHVRKLVKGGKEIYQVVKRH' A
#
# COMPACT_ATOMS: atom_id res chain seq x y z
N MET A 1 -0.36 -7.67 19.72
CA MET A 1 0.72 -8.05 18.79
C MET A 1 0.98 -6.84 17.89
N LYS A 2 2.21 -6.31 17.84
CA LYS A 2 2.56 -5.28 16.84
C LYS A 2 2.43 -5.91 15.47
N ASN A 3 1.58 -5.35 14.62
CA ASN A 3 1.32 -5.90 13.30
C ASN A 3 2.42 -5.40 12.36
N ILE A 4 3.62 -5.99 12.46
CA ILE A 4 4.86 -5.55 11.80
C ILE A 4 4.64 -5.27 10.31
N THR A 5 3.79 -6.07 9.66
CA THR A 5 3.38 -5.91 8.26
C THR A 5 2.64 -4.59 8.00
N VAL A 6 1.75 -4.17 8.91
CA VAL A 6 1.00 -2.90 8.79
C VAL A 6 1.93 -1.71 8.91
N ASP A 7 2.84 -1.75 9.89
CA ASP A 7 3.83 -0.69 10.11
C ASP A 7 4.75 -0.57 8.90
N LEU A 8 5.25 -1.70 8.38
CA LEU A 8 6.10 -1.72 7.19
C LEU A 8 5.40 -1.19 5.94
N VAL A 9 4.13 -1.57 5.71
CA VAL A 9 3.34 -1.07 4.57
C VAL A 9 3.09 0.43 4.72
N ASN A 10 2.82 0.92 5.94
CA ASN A 10 2.70 2.34 6.21
C ASN A 10 3.99 3.10 5.90
N ASP A 11 5.14 2.58 6.32
CA ASP A 11 6.45 3.20 6.07
C ASP A 11 6.77 3.28 4.57
N VAL A 12 6.40 2.26 3.79
CA VAL A 12 6.53 2.30 2.32
C VAL A 12 5.62 3.35 1.71
N ILE A 13 4.36 3.45 2.14
CA ILE A 13 3.42 4.48 1.64
C ILE A 13 3.95 5.89 1.97
N GLU A 14 4.43 6.12 3.19
CA GLU A 14 5.05 7.37 3.61
C GLU A 14 6.30 7.70 2.78
N THR A 15 7.12 6.70 2.48
CA THR A 15 8.32 6.84 1.66
C THR A 15 7.97 7.24 0.23
N ILE A 16 7.01 6.56 -0.40
CA ILE A 16 6.54 6.89 -1.75
C ILE A 16 5.96 8.31 -1.77
N TYR A 17 5.12 8.64 -0.78
CA TYR A 17 4.51 9.96 -0.64
C TYR A 17 5.56 11.07 -0.58
N LYS A 18 6.56 10.92 0.31
CA LYS A 18 7.60 11.95 0.53
C LYS A 18 8.59 12.06 -0.60
N LEU A 19 9.11 10.93 -1.10
CA LEU A 19 10.18 10.93 -2.10
C LEU A 19 9.68 11.26 -3.50
N LYS A 20 8.50 10.75 -3.89
CA LYS A 20 7.93 10.99 -5.23
C LYS A 20 6.97 12.17 -5.27
N ARG A 21 6.64 12.78 -4.12
CA ARG A 21 5.57 13.79 -3.98
C ARG A 21 4.26 13.29 -4.62
N GLN A 22 4.03 11.99 -4.51
CA GLN A 22 2.97 11.27 -5.19
C GLN A 22 1.91 10.92 -4.16
N GLU A 23 0.81 11.68 -4.15
CA GLU A 23 -0.30 11.46 -3.21
C GLU A 23 -1.12 10.20 -3.51
N VAL A 24 -0.95 9.69 -4.73
CA VAL A 24 -1.75 8.62 -5.31
C VAL A 24 -0.83 7.57 -5.93
N MET A 25 -0.84 6.35 -5.41
CA MET A 25 0.00 5.22 -5.85
C MET A 25 -0.83 3.97 -6.08
N THR A 26 -0.27 2.92 -6.68
CA THR A 26 -0.96 1.63 -6.85
C THR A 26 -0.50 0.60 -5.83
N SER A 27 -1.34 -0.40 -5.56
CA SER A 27 -0.94 -1.56 -4.75
C SER A 27 0.24 -2.32 -5.35
N GLU A 28 0.37 -2.30 -6.69
CA GLU A 28 1.51 -2.92 -7.39
C GLU A 28 2.82 -2.18 -7.10
N GLU A 29 2.80 -0.84 -7.12
CA GLU A 29 3.97 -0.03 -6.75
C GLU A 29 4.39 -0.33 -5.30
N ILE A 30 3.43 -0.37 -4.37
CA ILE A 30 3.70 -0.70 -2.96
C ILE A 30 4.29 -2.11 -2.83
N GLN A 31 3.72 -3.09 -3.54
CA GLN A 31 4.21 -4.47 -3.55
C GLN A 31 5.64 -4.57 -4.11
N GLU A 32 5.96 -3.83 -5.16
CA GLU A 32 7.30 -3.84 -5.75
C GLU A 32 8.35 -3.34 -4.76
N PHE A 33 8.04 -2.27 -4.03
CA PHE A 33 8.90 -1.76 -2.96
C PHE A 33 9.08 -2.79 -1.84
N LEU A 34 7.98 -3.40 -1.38
CA LEU A 34 8.00 -4.34 -0.26
C LEU A 34 8.75 -5.63 -0.58
N ARG A 35 8.62 -6.18 -1.80
CA ARG A 35 9.30 -7.42 -2.20
C ARG A 35 10.83 -7.30 -2.15
N ARG A 36 11.37 -6.10 -2.37
CA ARG A 36 12.83 -5.87 -2.28
C ARG A 36 13.32 -5.90 -0.83
N ALA A 37 12.52 -5.39 0.10
CA ALA A 37 12.88 -5.31 1.52
C ALA A 37 12.54 -6.58 2.30
N ARG A 38 11.44 -7.25 1.95
CA ARG A 38 10.90 -8.45 2.60
C ARG A 38 10.35 -9.41 1.55
N PRO A 39 11.20 -10.27 0.95
CA PRO A 39 10.76 -11.23 -0.07
C PRO A 39 9.76 -12.27 0.43
N ASP A 40 9.70 -12.47 1.75
CA ASP A 40 8.81 -13.40 2.45
C ASP A 40 7.37 -12.88 2.59
N ILE A 41 7.13 -11.58 2.39
CA ILE A 41 5.80 -10.98 2.54
C ILE A 41 4.87 -11.43 1.41
N THR A 42 3.71 -11.97 1.79
CA THR A 42 2.72 -12.42 0.81
C THR A 42 1.80 -11.29 0.35
N GLU A 43 1.22 -11.43 -0.84
CA GLU A 43 0.22 -10.50 -1.35
C GLU A 43 -1.00 -10.39 -0.41
N ALA A 44 -1.37 -11.50 0.23
CA ALA A 44 -2.47 -11.54 1.20
C ALA A 44 -2.18 -10.68 2.44
N GLU A 45 -0.94 -10.70 2.94
CA GLU A 45 -0.52 -9.87 4.07
C GLU A 45 -0.51 -8.38 3.71
N ILE A 46 -0.03 -8.03 2.52
CA ILE A 46 -0.06 -6.65 2.02
C ILE A 46 -1.51 -6.16 1.89
N ARG A 47 -2.40 -6.97 1.30
CA ARG A 47 -3.84 -6.62 1.21
C ARG A 47 -4.46 -6.40 2.60
N LYS A 48 -4.21 -7.30 3.55
CA LYS A 48 -4.69 -7.14 4.94
C LYS A 48 -4.17 -5.84 5.54
N ALA A 49 -2.90 -5.51 5.33
CA ALA A 49 -2.32 -4.28 5.84
C ALA A 49 -2.95 -3.03 5.23
N LEU A 50 -3.17 -3.01 3.91
CA LEU A 50 -3.87 -1.91 3.23
C LEU A 50 -5.31 -1.73 3.76
N MET A 51 -6.04 -2.83 3.97
CA MET A 51 -7.39 -2.79 4.57
C MET A 51 -7.35 -2.19 5.99
N VAL A 52 -6.38 -2.59 6.82
CA VAL A 52 -6.23 -2.05 8.18
C VAL A 52 -5.92 -0.55 8.14
N LEU A 53 -5.04 -0.10 7.23
CA LEU A 53 -4.69 1.32 7.10
C LEU A 53 -5.88 2.16 6.61
N GLU A 54 -6.72 1.60 5.73
CA GLU A 54 -7.96 2.26 5.29
C GLU A 54 -8.99 2.35 6.42
N LEU A 55 -9.18 1.29 7.20
CA LEU A 55 -10.06 1.29 8.37
C LEU A 55 -9.62 2.33 9.42
N HIS A 56 -8.31 2.52 9.60
CA HIS A 56 -7.75 3.56 10.46
C HIS A 56 -7.78 4.96 9.84
N GLY A 57 -8.32 5.12 8.63
CA GLY A 57 -8.43 6.41 7.94
C GLY A 57 -7.11 7.00 7.48
N ARG A 58 -6.00 6.24 7.49
CA ARG A 58 -4.68 6.73 7.06
C ARG A 58 -4.53 6.83 5.56
N ILE A 59 -5.28 5.99 4.83
CA ILE A 59 -5.33 5.94 3.38
C ILE A 59 -6.78 5.74 2.92
N HIS A 60 -7.00 5.88 1.62
CA HIS A 60 -8.18 5.40 0.93
C HIS A 60 -7.75 4.48 -0.21
N VAL A 61 -8.41 3.34 -0.35
CA VAL A 61 -8.17 2.41 -1.46
C VAL A 61 -9.37 2.48 -2.40
N ARG A 62 -9.09 2.74 -3.68
CA ARG A 62 -10.11 2.69 -4.73
C ARG A 62 -9.73 1.68 -5.79
N LYS A 63 -10.72 0.91 -6.25
CA LYS A 63 -10.54 -0.05 -7.33
C LYS A 63 -10.67 0.69 -8.67
N LEU A 64 -9.72 0.46 -9.57
CA LEU A 64 -9.71 0.94 -10.94
C LEU A 64 -9.67 -0.23 -11.91
N VAL A 65 -10.26 -0.05 -13.09
CA VAL A 65 -10.08 -0.96 -14.22
C VAL A 65 -9.28 -0.22 -15.29
N LYS A 66 -8.07 -0.71 -15.59
CA LYS A 66 -7.20 -0.13 -16.63
C LYS A 66 -6.76 -1.23 -17.58
N GLY A 67 -7.14 -1.12 -18.85
CA GLY A 67 -6.82 -2.12 -19.88
C GLY A 67 -7.38 -3.53 -19.56
N GLY A 68 -8.57 -3.61 -18.97
CA GLY A 68 -9.20 -4.87 -18.58
C GLY A 68 -8.62 -5.53 -17.32
N LYS A 69 -7.65 -4.91 -16.65
CA LYS A 69 -7.09 -5.38 -15.37
C LYS A 69 -7.59 -4.54 -14.20
N GLU A 70 -7.85 -5.22 -13.09
CA GLU A 70 -8.18 -4.57 -11.82
C GLU A 70 -6.90 -4.08 -11.14
N ILE A 71 -6.84 -2.79 -10.84
CA ILE A 71 -5.72 -2.15 -10.15
C ILE A 71 -6.28 -1.47 -8.90
N TYR A 72 -5.61 -1.61 -7.76
CA TYR A 72 -5.98 -0.88 -6.55
C TYR A 72 -5.13 0.37 -6.45
N GLN A 73 -5.79 1.51 -6.35
CA GLN A 73 -5.14 2.79 -6.17
C GLN A 73 -5.28 3.23 -4.71
N VAL A 74 -4.16 3.58 -4.12
CA VAL A 74 -4.00 3.99 -2.73
C VAL A 74 -3.75 5.48 -2.70
N VAL A 75 -4.61 6.21 -1.98
CA VAL A 75 -4.52 7.66 -1.78
C VAL A 75 -4.20 7.92 -0.32
N LYS A 76 -3.16 8.70 -0.05
CA LYS A 76 -2.83 9.08 1.34
C LYS A 76 -3.88 10.04 1.89
N ARG A 77 -4.29 9.85 3.14
CA ARG A 77 -5.12 10.82 3.89
C ARG A 77 -4.26 11.58 4.88
N HIS A 78 -4.54 12.87 5.07
CA HIS A 78 -3.88 13.73 6.06
C HIS A 78 -4.42 13.49 7.45
#